data_AF-A0A917H8A2-F1
#
_entry.id   AF-A0A917H8A2-F1
#
_cell.length_a   1.000
_cell.length_b   1.000
_cell.length_c   1.000
_cell.angle_alpha   90.00
_cell.angle_beta   90.00
_cell.angle_gamma   90.00
#
_symmetry.space_group_name_H-M   'P 1'
#
loop_
_entity.id
_entity.type
_entity.pdbx_description
1 polymer ?
#
loop_
_entity_poly.entity_id
_entity_poly.type
_entity_poly.pdbx_seq_one_letter_code
_entity_poly.pdbx_strand_id
1 'polypeptide(L)'
;MSELVNYGITLTANAVHAKQFEKKFRGYNPDEVDDFLDEIIKDYSRMQDLILKYEADLAAIHVELLKNKESYDQFMIKRRIEDLEMKVFGEKRELLRPRV
;
A
#
# COMPACT_ATOMS: atom_id res chain seq x y z
N MET A 1 -5.92 -9.70 -5.97
CA MET A 1 -7.35 -9.32 -6.09
C MET A 1 -8.06 -9.33 -4.74
N SER A 2 -7.98 -10.41 -3.94
CA SER A 2 -8.65 -10.53 -2.63
C SER A 2 -8.22 -9.50 -1.58
N GLU A 3 -6.95 -9.07 -1.56
CA GLU A 3 -6.49 -8.09 -0.56
C GLU A 3 -6.82 -6.64 -0.91
N LEU A 4 -6.82 -6.27 -2.20
CA LEU A 4 -7.09 -4.90 -2.65
C LEU A 4 -8.54 -4.45 -2.35
N VAL A 5 -9.49 -5.40 -2.34
CA VAL A 5 -10.89 -5.13 -1.99
C VAL A 5 -11.02 -4.64 -0.54
N ASN A 6 -10.18 -5.13 0.37
CA ASN A 6 -10.19 -4.70 1.77
C ASN A 6 -9.70 -3.25 1.95
N TYR A 7 -8.98 -2.71 0.97
CA TYR A 7 -8.57 -1.31 0.89
C TYR A 7 -9.57 -0.44 0.12
N GLY A 8 -10.75 -0.99 -0.24
CA GLY A 8 -11.78 -0.29 -1.01
C GLY A 8 -11.47 -0.16 -2.51
N ILE A 9 -10.45 -0.86 -3.01
CA ILE A 9 -10.09 -0.85 -4.43
C ILE A 9 -10.84 -1.98 -5.13
N THR A 10 -11.78 -1.61 -6.00
CA THR A 10 -12.70 -2.56 -6.66
C THR A 10 -12.54 -2.63 -8.17
N LEU A 11 -11.81 -1.67 -8.77
CA LEU A 11 -11.59 -1.60 -10.21
C LEU A 11 -10.17 -2.03 -10.56
N THR A 12 -10.03 -2.67 -11.73
CA THR A 12 -8.75 -3.00 -12.35
C THR A 12 -8.73 -2.43 -13.76
N ALA A 13 -7.53 -2.25 -14.33
CA ALA A 13 -7.38 -1.78 -15.72
C ALA A 13 -8.22 -2.62 -16.70
N ASN A 14 -8.21 -3.95 -16.55
CA ASN A 14 -9.01 -4.86 -17.37
C ASN A 14 -10.51 -4.70 -17.14
N ALA A 15 -10.95 -4.47 -15.90
CA ALA A 15 -12.37 -4.26 -15.60
C ALA A 15 -12.89 -2.94 -16.19
N VAL A 16 -12.06 -1.90 -16.22
CA VAL A 16 -12.38 -0.62 -16.87
C VAL A 16 -12.43 -0.80 -18.39
N HIS A 17 -11.44 -1.47 -18.99
CA HIS A 17 -11.41 -1.75 -20.42
C HIS A 17 -12.61 -2.58 -20.91
N ALA A 18 -13.05 -3.56 -20.12
CA ALA A 18 -14.20 -4.40 -20.47
C ALA A 18 -15.57 -3.74 -20.19
N LYS A 19 -15.59 -2.53 -19.61
CA LYS A 19 -16.83 -1.87 -19.20
C LYS A 19 -17.58 -1.36 -20.42
N GLN A 20 -18.82 -1.81 -20.58
CA GLN A 20 -19.75 -1.25 -21.55
C GLN A 20 -20.81 -0.39 -20.84
N PHE A 21 -21.09 0.78 -21.41
CA PHE A 21 -22.11 1.70 -20.92
C PHE A 21 -23.36 1.63 -21.82
N GLU A 22 -24.54 1.64 -21.19
CA GLU A 22 -25.79 1.74 -21.93
C GLU A 22 -25.94 3.11 -22.59
N LYS A 23 -26.30 3.12 -23.88
CA LYS A 23 -26.59 4.37 -24.60
C LYS A 23 -27.97 4.89 -24.22
N LYS A 24 -28.02 6.15 -23.77
CA LYS A 24 -29.27 6.87 -23.46
C LYS A 24 -29.43 8.07 -24.38
N PHE A 25 -30.67 8.52 -24.56
CA PHE A 25 -31.02 9.65 -25.46
C PHE A 25 -30.31 10.98 -25.10
N ARG A 26 -29.90 11.13 -23.84
CA ARG A 26 -28.97 12.18 -23.38
C ARG A 26 -27.84 11.51 -22.62
N GLY A 27 -26.62 11.93 -22.88
CA GLY A 27 -25.42 11.40 -22.25
C GLY A 27 -24.16 12.11 -22.76
N TYR A 28 -23.02 11.72 -22.19
CA TYR A 28 -21.71 12.16 -22.66
C TYR A 28 -21.39 11.59 -24.05
N ASN A 29 -20.49 12.25 -24.77
CA ASN A 29 -19.99 11.74 -26.05
C ASN A 29 -19.20 10.44 -25.77
N PRO A 30 -19.56 9.29 -26.39
CA PRO A 30 -18.84 8.04 -26.20
C PRO A 30 -17.34 8.16 -26.46
N ASP A 31 -16.93 8.89 -27.50
CA ASP A 31 -15.51 9.02 -27.87
C ASP A 31 -14.71 9.77 -26.78
N GLU A 32 -15.28 10.83 -26.21
CA GLU A 32 -14.65 11.58 -25.11
C GLU A 32 -14.54 10.75 -23.82
N VAL A 33 -15.54 9.91 -23.57
CA VAL A 33 -15.52 8.98 -22.43
C VAL A 33 -14.44 7.92 -22.66
N ASP A 34 -14.36 7.35 -23.86
CA ASP A 34 -13.38 6.31 -24.19
C ASP A 34 -11.94 6.85 -24.10
N ASP A 35 -11.67 8.04 -24.65
CA ASP A 35 -10.37 8.71 -24.53
C ASP A 35 -9.95 8.90 -23.06
N PHE A 36 -10.90 9.30 -22.20
CA PHE A 36 -10.65 9.46 -20.77
C PHE A 36 -10.44 8.12 -20.05
N LEU A 37 -11.21 7.09 -20.41
CA LEU A 37 -11.05 5.75 -19.83
C LEU A 37 -9.71 5.13 -20.23
N ASP A 38 -9.19 5.41 -21.43
CA ASP A 38 -7.85 4.98 -21.86
C ASP A 38 -6.74 5.58 -21.00
N GLU A 39 -6.86 6.85 -20.57
CA GLU A 39 -5.94 7.46 -19.62
C GLU A 39 -6.01 6.77 -18.26
N ILE A 40 -7.23 6.52 -17.76
CA ILE A 40 -7.44 5.80 -16.50
C ILE A 40 -6.83 4.39 -16.56
N ILE A 41 -7.03 3.66 -17.67
CA ILE A 41 -6.48 2.31 -17.84
C ILE A 41 -4.94 2.33 -17.76
N LYS A 42 -4.30 3.32 -18.41
CA LYS A 42 -2.83 3.51 -18.34
C LYS A 42 -2.37 3.74 -16.91
N ASP A 43 -3.05 4.59 -16.16
CA ASP A 43 -2.66 4.91 -14.80
C ASP A 43 -2.90 3.74 -13.83
N TYR A 44 -4.01 3.02 -13.95
CA TYR A 44 -4.24 1.79 -13.17
C TYR A 44 -3.16 0.74 -13.45
N SER A 45 -2.73 0.59 -14.71
CA SER A 45 -1.65 -0.32 -15.08
C SER A 45 -0.32 0.09 -14.44
N ARG A 46 0.05 1.38 -14.53
CA ARG A 46 1.26 1.91 -13.88
C ARG A 46 1.23 1.77 -12.37
N MET A 47 0.09 2.02 -11.73
CA MET A 47 -0.06 1.84 -10.29
C MET A 47 0.14 0.37 -9.90
N GLN A 48 -0.42 -0.56 -10.68
CA GLN A 48 -0.23 -1.98 -10.45
C GLN A 48 1.24 -2.39 -10.59
N ASP A 49 1.95 -1.91 -11.61
CA ASP A 49 3.39 -2.15 -11.78
C ASP A 49 4.21 -1.61 -10.61
N LEU A 50 3.88 -0.41 -10.12
CA LEU A 50 4.54 0.19 -8.96
C LEU A 50 4.31 -0.63 -7.69
N ILE A 51 3.08 -1.10 -7.45
CA ILE A 51 2.76 -1.96 -6.30
C ILE A 51 3.61 -3.23 -6.35
N LEU A 52 3.63 -3.92 -7.50
CA LEU A 52 4.43 -5.14 -7.67
C LEU A 52 5.92 -4.90 -7.45
N LYS A 53 6.43 -3.76 -7.94
CA LYS A 53 7.82 -3.36 -7.71
C LYS A 53 8.10 -3.16 -6.22
N TYR A 54 7.26 -2.41 -5.50
CA TYR A 54 7.46 -2.17 -4.08
C TYR A 54 7.32 -3.43 -3.24
N GLU A 55 6.40 -4.34 -3.59
CA GLU A 55 6.27 -5.64 -2.95
C GLU A 55 7.54 -6.49 -3.13
N ALA A 56 8.12 -6.49 -4.34
CA ALA A 56 9.38 -7.16 -4.61
C ALA A 56 10.56 -6.55 -3.82
N ASP A 57 10.65 -5.21 -3.78
CA ASP A 57 11.68 -4.49 -3.02
C ASP A 57 11.57 -4.79 -1.51
N LEU A 58 10.35 -4.78 -0.96
CA LEU A 58 10.08 -5.13 0.44
C LEU A 58 10.47 -6.58 0.74
N ALA A 59 10.13 -7.51 -0.15
CA ALA A 59 10.52 -8.92 0.01
C ALA A 59 12.04 -9.09 0.00
N ALA A 60 12.74 -8.41 -0.92
CA ALA A 60 14.21 -8.43 -0.98
C ALA A 60 14.85 -7.90 0.31
N ILE A 61 14.39 -6.74 0.81
CA ILE A 61 14.86 -6.17 2.07
C ILE A 61 14.58 -7.11 3.24
N HIS A 62 13.41 -7.74 3.28
CA HIS A 62 13.07 -8.68 4.33
C HIS A 62 14.03 -9.89 4.34
N VAL A 63 14.36 -10.44 3.17
CA VAL A 63 15.35 -11.51 3.04
C VAL A 63 16.73 -11.07 3.51
N GLU A 64 17.17 -9.85 3.19
CA GLU A 64 18.44 -9.32 3.66
C GLU A 64 18.49 -9.15 5.17
N LEU A 65 17.41 -8.66 5.79
CA LEU A 65 17.31 -8.56 7.24
C LEU A 65 17.38 -9.93 7.93
N LEU A 66 16.78 -10.96 7.33
CA LEU A 66 16.85 -12.33 7.86
C LEU A 66 18.26 -12.94 7.77
N LYS A 67 19.12 -12.48 6.84
CA LYS A 67 20.53 -12.90 6.80
C LYS A 67 21.32 -12.37 8.00
N ASN A 68 20.92 -11.26 8.59
CA ASN A 68 21.48 -10.72 9.84
C ASN A 68 20.46 -10.86 10.99
N LYS A 69 20.10 -12.11 11.27
CA LYS A 69 19.03 -12.48 12.20
C LYS A 69 19.19 -11.87 13.59
N GLU A 70 20.42 -11.80 14.12
CA GLU A 70 20.69 -11.22 15.45
C GLU A 70 20.35 -9.72 15.50
N SER A 71 20.75 -8.95 14.47
CA SER A 71 20.44 -7.53 14.41
C SER A 71 18.93 -7.28 14.20
N TYR A 72 18.26 -8.16 13.45
CA TYR A 72 16.81 -8.08 13.23
C TYR A 72 16.03 -8.38 14.51
N ASP A 73 16.38 -9.47 15.20
CA ASP A 73 15.75 -9.86 16.47
C ASP A 73 15.94 -8.75 17.51
N GLN A 74 17.14 -8.15 17.58
CA GLN A 74 17.42 -7.03 18.47
C GLN A 74 16.58 -5.78 18.14
N PHE A 75 16.42 -5.45 16.85
CA PHE A 75 15.56 -4.34 16.41
C PHE A 75 14.09 -4.58 16.73
N MET A 76 13.58 -5.79 16.47
CA MET A 76 12.18 -6.15 16.72
C MET A 76 11.85 -6.17 18.21
N ILE A 77 12.78 -6.64 19.04
CA ILE A 77 12.67 -6.56 20.51
C ILE A 77 12.62 -5.10 20.95
N LYS A 78 13.53 -4.24 20.44
CA LYS A 78 13.54 -2.81 20.79
C LYS A 78 12.22 -2.12 20.44
N ARG A 79 11.70 -2.34 19.23
CA ARG A 79 10.43 -1.77 18.78
C ARG A 79 9.25 -2.21 19.65
N ARG A 80 9.20 -3.51 20.00
CA ARG A 80 8.19 -4.05 20.93
C ARG A 80 8.26 -3.41 22.32
N ILE A 81 9.48 -3.17 22.82
CA ILE A 81 9.67 -2.48 24.10
C ILE A 81 9.18 -1.04 24.01
N GLU A 82 9.49 -0.30 22.94
CA GLU A 82 8.99 1.07 22.76
C GLU A 82 7.45 1.13 22.73
N ASP A 83 6.80 0.20 22.01
CA ASP A 83 5.34 0.11 21.97
C ASP A 83 4.74 -0.19 23.34
N LEU A 84 5.38 -1.06 24.13
CA LEU A 84 4.97 -1.36 25.50
C LEU A 84 5.21 -0.18 26.44
N GLU A 85 6.33 0.52 26.31
CA GLU A 85 6.64 1.71 27.11
C GLU A 85 5.58 2.79 26.90
N MET A 86 5.21 3.07 25.65
CA MET A 86 4.14 4.01 25.32
C MET A 86 2.79 3.57 25.88
N LYS A 87 2.44 2.28 25.82
CA LYS A 87 1.15 1.77 26.35
C LYS A 87 1.06 1.77 27.87
N VAL A 88 2.16 1.44 28.54
CA VAL A 88 2.19 1.30 30.02
C VAL A 88 2.44 2.65 30.69
N PHE A 89 3.34 3.47 30.15
CA PHE A 89 3.81 4.69 30.79
C PHE A 89 3.37 5.97 30.07
N GLY A 90 2.82 5.88 28.86
CA GLY A 90 2.41 7.05 28.06
C GLY A 90 3.58 7.82 27.44
N GLU A 91 4.82 7.55 27.84
CA GLU A 91 6.03 8.22 27.40
C GLU A 91 7.21 7.25 27.28
N LYS A 92 8.19 7.61 26.45
CA LYS A 92 9.41 6.81 26.26
C LYS A 92 10.30 6.88 27.50
N ARG A 93 10.98 5.78 27.84
CA ARG A 93 11.87 5.69 29.01
C ARG A 93 13.02 6.70 29.01
N GLU A 94 13.42 7.18 27.85
CA GLU A 94 14.44 8.23 27.68
C GLU A 94 13.99 9.57 28.29
N LEU A 95 12.68 9.85 28.28
CA LEU A 95 12.08 11.04 28.87
C LEU A 95 11.74 10.86 30.36
N LEU A 96 11.59 9.60 30.80
CA LEU A 96 11.32 9.23 32.20
C LEU A 96 12.58 9.25 33.09
N ARG A 97 13.79 9.39 32.52
CA ARG A 97 14.99 9.50 33.35
C ARG A 97 14.99 10.83 34.09
N PRO A 98 15.15 10.84 35.42
CA PRO A 98 15.42 12.07 36.14
C PRO A 98 16.66 12.73 35.53
N ARG A 99 16.57 14.04 35.22
CA ARG A 99 17.75 14.83 34.92
C ARG A 99 18.60 14.85 36.19
N VAL A 100 19.67 14.06 36.20
CA VAL A 100 20.75 14.15 37.20
C VAL A 100 21.68 15.28 36.79
#